data_AF-A0A8I1V7T2-F1
#
_entry.id   AF-A0A8I1V7T2-F1
#
_cell.length_a   1.000
_cell.length_b   1.000
_cell.length_c   1.000
_cell.angle_alpha   90.00
_cell.angle_beta   90.00
_cell.angle_gamma   90.00
#
_symmetry.space_group_name_H-M   'P 1'
#
loop_
_entity.id
_entity.type
_entity.pdbx_description
1 polymer ?
#
loop_
_entity_poly.entity_id
_entity_poly.type
_entity_poly.pdbx_seq_one_letter_code
_entity_poly.pdbx_strand_id
1 'polypeptide(L)'
;MTDTATPIANTVPAALVRALEERAFNAWPAHQTVFHRGWVFRLSGGYTKRANSVNALVPGAPFDGVREAAAALYARHGLPAVFRISPLASAEADQELANAGYQHFDPSLVLHRPLALGSVPRPDGSTVVSTSPSPAWLEGFAAANGVAPHHRNLHRSILDAIAHPVGYALQHDTQGHAVGFGLAVLERGAVGLYDLAVAPEHRGSGRGRALVQALLHWGAEAGATSAYLQVRAQNTPALRLYESMGFKTAYGYHYRVPG
;
A
#
# COMPACT_ATOMS: atom_id res chain seq x y z
N MET A 1 -14.44 -32.82 -32.56
CA MET A 1 -14.84 -32.46 -31.19
C MET A 1 -13.61 -31.94 -30.48
N THR A 2 -13.33 -30.65 -30.63
CA THR A 2 -12.20 -29.98 -29.99
C THR A 2 -12.73 -29.29 -28.75
N ASP A 3 -12.36 -29.86 -27.61
CA ASP A 3 -12.62 -29.39 -26.26
C ASP A 3 -11.92 -28.03 -26.04
N THR A 4 -12.67 -26.95 -26.19
CA THR A 4 -12.20 -25.60 -25.86
C THR A 4 -12.33 -25.41 -24.35
N ALA A 5 -11.27 -25.76 -23.62
CA ALA A 5 -11.10 -25.35 -22.23
C ALA A 5 -11.23 -23.83 -22.15
N THR A 6 -12.32 -23.37 -21.54
CA THR A 6 -12.55 -21.97 -21.20
C THR A 6 -11.53 -21.59 -20.13
N PRO A 7 -10.72 -20.52 -20.29
CA PRO A 7 -9.85 -20.07 -19.21
C PRO A 7 -10.76 -19.56 -18.09
N ILE A 8 -10.80 -20.28 -16.97
CA ILE A 8 -11.39 -19.78 -15.73
C ILE A 8 -10.51 -18.60 -15.31
N ALA A 9 -10.89 -17.39 -15.69
CA ALA A 9 -10.36 -16.18 -15.10
C ALA A 9 -10.77 -16.23 -13.63
N ASN A 10 -9.85 -16.69 -12.76
CA ASN A 10 -10.05 -16.71 -11.32
C ASN A 10 -10.36 -15.28 -10.86
N THR A 11 -11.65 -14.98 -10.75
CA THR A 11 -12.14 -13.69 -10.27
C THR A 11 -11.91 -13.68 -8.78
N VAL A 12 -11.12 -12.73 -8.31
CA VAL A 12 -10.74 -12.60 -6.90
C VAL A 12 -12.02 -12.29 -6.11
N PRO A 13 -12.33 -13.01 -5.03
CA PRO A 13 -13.57 -12.79 -4.29
C PRO A 13 -13.67 -11.33 -3.82
N ALA A 14 -14.79 -10.65 -4.12
CA ALA A 14 -14.99 -9.25 -3.75
C ALA A 14 -14.84 -9.01 -2.23
N ALA A 15 -15.19 -10.01 -1.41
CA ALA A 15 -14.97 -9.99 0.03
C ALA A 15 -13.48 -9.91 0.41
N LEU A 16 -12.60 -10.63 -0.30
CA LEU A 16 -11.15 -10.55 -0.08
C LEU A 16 -10.61 -9.18 -0.49
N VAL A 17 -11.01 -8.68 -1.66
CA VAL A 17 -10.62 -7.35 -2.13
C VAL A 17 -11.02 -6.30 -1.10
N ARG A 18 -12.28 -6.28 -0.67
CA ARG A 18 -12.79 -5.35 0.34
C ARG A 18 -12.02 -5.46 1.67
N ALA A 19 -11.77 -6.67 2.15
CA ALA A 19 -11.06 -6.86 3.40
C ALA A 19 -9.58 -6.41 3.33
N LEU A 20 -8.93 -6.48 2.17
CA LEU A 20 -7.58 -5.94 1.96
C LEU A 20 -7.60 -4.42 1.79
N GLU A 21 -8.59 -3.87 1.09
CA GLU A 21 -8.77 -2.42 0.93
C GLU A 21 -9.01 -1.71 2.26
N GLU A 22 -9.94 -2.22 3.09
CA GLU A 22 -10.22 -1.65 4.41
C GLU A 22 -8.97 -1.66 5.29
N ARG A 23 -8.25 -2.80 5.32
CA ARG A 23 -6.99 -2.90 6.07
C ARG A 23 -5.95 -1.92 5.56
N ALA A 24 -5.85 -1.79 4.23
CA ALA A 24 -4.91 -0.86 3.64
C ALA A 24 -5.22 0.61 3.94
N PHE A 25 -6.49 0.96 4.07
CA PHE A 25 -6.91 2.33 4.42
C PHE A 25 -6.63 2.64 5.89
N ASN A 26 -6.85 1.68 6.78
CA ASN A 26 -6.58 1.80 8.20
C ASN A 26 -5.07 1.82 8.52
N ALA A 27 -4.28 1.00 7.82
CA ALA A 27 -2.83 0.93 8.00
C ALA A 27 -2.06 2.11 7.38
N TRP A 28 -2.67 2.84 6.46
CA TRP A 28 -2.10 4.05 5.89
C TRP A 28 -3.17 5.15 5.88
N PRO A 29 -3.45 5.77 7.03
CA PRO A 29 -4.64 6.59 7.25
C PRO A 29 -4.63 7.89 6.44
N ALA A 30 -5.84 8.39 6.16
CA ALA A 30 -6.01 9.75 5.68
C ALA A 30 -6.43 10.65 6.84
N HIS A 31 -6.01 11.92 6.87
CA HIS A 31 -6.38 12.84 7.95
C HIS A 31 -7.87 13.18 7.94
N GLN A 32 -8.46 13.24 6.74
CA GLN A 32 -9.89 13.42 6.57
C GLN A 32 -10.43 12.36 5.62
N THR A 33 -11.60 11.84 5.98
CA THR A 33 -12.31 10.80 5.25
C THR A 33 -13.78 11.18 5.13
N VAL A 34 -14.33 11.08 3.91
CA VAL A 34 -15.76 11.32 3.63
C VAL A 34 -16.34 10.08 2.96
N PHE A 35 -17.39 9.50 3.54
CA PHE A 35 -18.16 8.43 2.92
C PHE A 35 -19.23 9.02 2.01
N HIS A 36 -19.31 8.55 0.77
CA HIS A 36 -20.23 9.07 -0.22
C HIS A 36 -20.70 7.94 -1.14
N ARG A 37 -21.97 7.50 -0.98
CA ARG A 37 -22.64 6.55 -1.90
C ARG A 37 -21.85 5.25 -2.16
N GLY A 38 -21.22 4.68 -1.13
CA GLY A 38 -20.41 3.46 -1.27
C GLY A 38 -18.95 3.72 -1.72
N TRP A 39 -18.57 4.97 -1.90
CA TRP A 39 -17.20 5.44 -2.10
C TRP A 39 -16.66 6.13 -0.86
N VAL A 40 -15.34 6.25 -0.79
CA VAL A 40 -14.62 6.95 0.27
C VAL A 40 -13.65 7.96 -0.33
N PHE A 41 -13.75 9.22 0.08
CA PHE A 41 -12.89 10.31 -0.36
C PHE A 41 -11.86 10.56 0.74
N ARG A 42 -10.58 10.57 0.37
CA ARG A 42 -9.47 10.58 1.32
C ARG A 42 -8.57 11.79 1.07
N LEU A 43 -8.26 12.54 2.13
CA LEU A 43 -7.48 13.79 2.06
C LEU A 43 -6.38 13.81 3.13
N SER A 44 -5.15 14.00 2.69
CA SER A 44 -3.93 14.13 3.51
C SER A 44 -2.89 15.04 2.84
N GLY A 45 -3.32 16.21 2.37
CA GLY A 45 -2.42 17.28 1.89
C GLY A 45 -1.56 16.93 0.67
N GLY A 46 -1.93 15.92 -0.12
CA GLY A 46 -1.32 15.63 -1.42
C GLY A 46 -0.04 14.75 -1.44
N TYR A 47 0.53 14.39 -0.28
CA TYR A 47 1.82 13.66 -0.27
C TYR A 47 1.77 12.29 -0.97
N THR A 48 0.81 11.42 -0.61
CA THR A 48 0.65 10.10 -1.25
C THR A 48 -0.73 9.96 -1.88
N LYS A 49 -0.79 9.37 -3.08
CA LYS A 49 -2.07 9.06 -3.74
C LYS A 49 -2.96 8.14 -2.91
N ARG A 50 -2.37 7.17 -2.20
CA ARG A 50 -3.11 6.23 -1.35
C ARG A 50 -3.94 6.94 -0.28
N ALA A 51 -3.39 7.98 0.36
CA ALA A 51 -4.12 8.79 1.34
C ALA A 51 -4.84 10.02 0.73
N ASN A 52 -4.73 10.24 -0.58
CA ASN A 52 -5.28 11.39 -1.30
C ASN A 52 -6.03 10.95 -2.57
N SER A 53 -6.99 10.04 -2.44
CA SER A 53 -7.77 9.55 -3.59
C SER A 53 -9.20 9.13 -3.21
N VAL A 54 -10.07 9.14 -4.20
CA VAL A 54 -11.42 8.58 -4.17
C VAL A 54 -11.34 7.09 -4.46
N ASN A 55 -11.94 6.26 -3.59
CA ASN A 55 -11.87 4.80 -3.68
C ASN A 55 -13.28 4.21 -3.54
N ALA A 56 -13.61 3.18 -4.32
CA ALA A 56 -14.81 2.39 -4.08
C ALA A 56 -14.62 1.52 -2.83
N LEU A 57 -15.63 1.48 -1.95
CA LEU A 57 -15.61 0.68 -0.72
C LEU A 57 -16.63 -0.47 -0.79
N VAL A 58 -17.76 -0.23 -1.44
CA VAL A 58 -18.80 -1.24 -1.69
C VAL A 58 -18.64 -1.75 -3.13
N PRO A 59 -18.55 -3.07 -3.35
CA PRO A 59 -18.46 -3.64 -4.70
C PRO A 59 -19.64 -3.18 -5.57
N GLY A 60 -19.35 -2.62 -6.74
CA GLY A 60 -20.39 -2.19 -7.68
C GLY A 60 -21.20 -0.98 -7.21
N ALA A 61 -20.67 -0.18 -6.27
CA ALA A 61 -21.30 1.07 -5.86
C ALA A 61 -21.56 1.99 -7.08
N PRO A 62 -22.71 2.68 -7.13
CA PRO A 62 -23.03 3.58 -8.23
C PRO A 62 -22.02 4.73 -8.29
N PHE A 63 -21.71 5.20 -9.51
CA PHE A 63 -20.76 6.28 -9.74
C PHE A 63 -21.43 7.63 -10.07
N ASP A 64 -22.74 7.63 -10.33
CA ASP A 64 -23.53 8.84 -10.59
C ASP A 64 -23.35 9.92 -9.49
N GLY A 65 -22.90 11.11 -9.91
CA GLY A 65 -22.62 12.26 -9.06
C GLY A 65 -21.34 12.19 -8.23
N VAL A 66 -20.64 11.04 -8.21
CA VAL A 66 -19.43 10.84 -7.40
C VAL A 66 -18.28 11.69 -7.93
N ARG A 67 -18.15 11.79 -9.25
CA ARG A 67 -17.09 12.57 -9.90
C ARG A 67 -17.18 14.05 -9.57
N GLU A 68 -18.39 14.63 -9.67
CA GLU A 68 -18.67 16.03 -9.39
C GLU A 68 -18.49 16.35 -7.90
N ALA A 69 -18.98 15.47 -7.02
CA ALA A 69 -18.82 15.63 -5.57
C ALA A 69 -17.33 15.59 -5.16
N ALA A 70 -16.57 14.66 -5.73
CA ALA A 70 -15.13 14.59 -5.52
C ALA A 70 -14.41 15.82 -6.07
N ALA A 71 -14.70 16.25 -7.30
CA ALA A 71 -14.11 17.46 -7.90
C ALA A 71 -14.34 18.69 -7.01
N ALA A 72 -15.58 18.88 -6.53
CA ALA A 72 -15.92 19.99 -5.64
C ALA A 72 -15.20 19.91 -4.28
N LEU A 73 -15.10 18.71 -3.68
CA LEU A 73 -14.40 18.54 -2.41
C LEU A 73 -12.89 18.78 -2.56
N TYR A 74 -12.25 18.11 -3.51
CA TYR A 74 -10.79 18.20 -3.68
C TYR A 74 -10.36 19.62 -4.09
N ALA A 75 -11.14 20.31 -4.93
CA ALA A 75 -10.88 21.71 -5.29
C ALA A 75 -10.89 22.65 -4.07
N ARG A 76 -11.81 22.45 -3.10
CA ARG A 76 -11.83 23.22 -1.84
C ARG A 76 -10.56 23.05 -1.01
N HIS A 77 -9.86 21.93 -1.18
CA HIS A 77 -8.60 21.63 -0.50
C HIS A 77 -7.36 21.89 -1.37
N GLY A 78 -7.52 22.48 -2.56
CA GLY A 78 -6.41 22.74 -3.50
C GLY A 78 -5.74 21.46 -4.02
N LEU A 79 -6.49 20.35 -4.10
CA LEU A 79 -5.99 19.05 -4.55
C LEU A 79 -6.69 18.62 -5.85
N PRO A 80 -6.03 17.83 -6.71
CA PRO A 80 -6.69 17.19 -7.84
C PRO A 80 -7.56 16.02 -7.34
N ALA A 81 -8.74 15.84 -7.92
CA ALA A 81 -9.61 14.71 -7.63
C ALA A 81 -9.05 13.41 -8.25
N VAL A 82 -8.10 12.77 -7.57
CA VAL A 82 -7.51 11.50 -8.01
C VAL A 82 -8.45 10.36 -7.64
N PHE A 83 -8.77 9.49 -8.61
CA PHE A 83 -9.54 8.27 -8.37
C PHE A 83 -8.61 7.07 -8.40
N ARG A 84 -8.80 6.13 -7.47
CA ARG A 84 -8.12 4.84 -7.45
C ARG A 84 -9.14 3.75 -7.80
N ILE A 85 -8.90 3.08 -8.91
CA ILE A 85 -9.80 2.09 -9.50
C ILE A 85 -9.28 0.69 -9.14
N SER A 86 -9.89 0.07 -8.13
CA SER A 86 -9.69 -1.33 -7.74
C SER A 86 -10.85 -2.18 -8.27
N PRO A 87 -10.81 -3.53 -8.10
CA PRO A 87 -11.93 -4.38 -8.50
C PRO A 87 -13.25 -4.12 -7.75
N LEU A 88 -13.27 -3.25 -6.74
CA LEU A 88 -14.51 -2.81 -6.08
C LEU A 88 -15.23 -1.72 -6.88
N ALA A 89 -14.49 -0.94 -7.67
CA ALA A 89 -15.07 0.06 -8.55
C ALA A 89 -15.74 -0.63 -9.74
N SER A 90 -16.90 -0.12 -10.14
CA SER A 90 -17.60 -0.64 -11.32
C SER A 90 -16.83 -0.28 -12.59
N ALA A 91 -17.00 -1.07 -13.66
CA ALA A 91 -16.36 -0.79 -14.95
C ALA A 91 -16.85 0.54 -15.54
N GLU A 92 -18.10 0.90 -15.26
CA GLU A 92 -18.72 2.15 -15.64
C GLU A 92 -17.99 3.35 -15.04
N ALA A 93 -17.51 3.25 -13.79
CA ALA A 93 -16.78 4.33 -13.14
C ALA A 93 -15.46 4.65 -13.87
N ASP A 94 -14.69 3.62 -14.25
CA ASP A 94 -13.43 3.82 -14.98
C ASP A 94 -13.67 4.37 -16.39
N GLN A 95 -14.72 3.90 -17.06
CA GLN A 95 -15.09 4.38 -18.40
C GLN A 95 -15.60 5.83 -18.37
N GLU A 96 -16.42 6.21 -17.39
CA GLU A 96 -16.89 7.58 -17.23
C GLU A 96 -15.72 8.55 -16.99
N LEU A 97 -14.79 8.18 -16.11
CA LEU A 97 -13.57 8.96 -15.86
C LEU A 97 -12.75 9.12 -17.14
N ALA A 98 -12.56 8.04 -17.91
CA ALA A 98 -11.86 8.10 -19.20
C ALA A 98 -12.56 9.05 -20.18
N ASN A 99 -13.89 8.96 -20.32
CA ASN A 99 -14.69 9.84 -21.18
C ASN A 99 -14.63 11.30 -20.73
N ALA A 100 -14.47 11.54 -19.43
CA ALA A 100 -14.27 12.86 -18.84
C ALA A 100 -12.82 13.40 -18.97
N GLY A 101 -11.94 12.71 -19.71
CA GLY A 101 -10.57 13.13 -19.96
C GLY A 101 -9.57 12.78 -18.84
N TYR A 102 -9.95 11.93 -17.87
CA TYR A 102 -9.01 11.52 -16.84
C TYR A 102 -7.99 10.52 -17.37
N GLN A 103 -6.71 10.81 -17.11
CA GLN A 103 -5.59 10.02 -17.56
C GLN A 103 -5.37 8.80 -16.66
N HIS A 104 -5.14 7.64 -17.27
CA HIS A 104 -4.77 6.39 -16.59
C HIS A 104 -3.28 6.37 -16.26
N PHE A 105 -2.91 6.09 -15.01
CA PHE A 105 -1.50 6.02 -14.61
C PHE A 105 -1.24 5.15 -13.37
N ASP A 106 0.05 4.87 -13.11
CA ASP A 106 0.57 4.17 -11.94
C ASP A 106 -0.17 2.84 -11.60
N PRO A 107 -0.30 1.90 -12.55
CA PRO A 107 -0.88 0.59 -12.24
C PRO A 107 -0.03 -0.10 -11.16
N SER A 108 -0.72 -0.71 -10.22
CA SER A 108 -0.16 -1.28 -9.01
C SER A 108 -0.84 -2.60 -8.71
N LEU A 109 -0.15 -3.46 -7.98
CA LEU A 109 -0.61 -4.77 -7.55
C LEU A 109 -0.70 -4.79 -6.03
N VAL A 110 -1.77 -5.40 -5.53
CA VAL A 110 -1.88 -5.84 -4.14
C VAL A 110 -1.46 -7.29 -4.10
N LEU A 111 -0.41 -7.59 -3.34
CA LEU A 111 0.06 -8.94 -3.12
C LEU A 111 -0.36 -9.41 -1.73
N HIS A 112 -0.63 -10.70 -1.58
CA HIS A 112 -0.97 -11.30 -0.29
C HIS A 112 -0.31 -12.67 -0.13
N ARG A 113 -0.15 -13.12 1.11
CA ARG A 113 0.21 -14.50 1.45
C ARG A 113 -0.36 -14.92 2.81
N PRO A 114 -0.62 -16.22 3.03
CA PRO A 114 -0.72 -16.77 4.36
C PRO A 114 0.58 -16.56 5.14
N LEU A 115 0.44 -16.43 6.46
CA LEU A 115 1.53 -16.26 7.40
C LEU A 115 1.27 -17.14 8.61
N ALA A 116 2.29 -17.83 9.07
CA ALA A 116 2.26 -18.57 10.33
C ALA A 116 3.57 -18.33 11.09
N LEU A 117 3.52 -18.41 12.41
CA LEU A 117 4.74 -18.38 13.21
C LEU A 117 5.65 -19.53 12.79
N GLY A 118 6.94 -19.25 12.58
CA GLY A 118 7.91 -20.21 12.05
C GLY A 118 7.89 -20.41 10.52
N SER A 119 6.89 -19.87 9.79
CA SER A 119 6.87 -19.91 8.32
C SER A 119 7.83 -18.89 7.66
N VAL A 120 8.45 -18.04 8.47
CA VAL A 120 9.47 -17.08 8.06
C VAL A 120 10.68 -17.28 8.97
N PRO A 121 11.91 -17.33 8.40
CA PRO A 121 13.13 -17.43 9.20
C PRO A 121 13.19 -16.33 10.26
N ARG A 122 13.78 -16.65 11.42
CA ARG A 122 14.09 -15.63 12.41
C ARG A 122 15.04 -14.59 11.81
N PRO A 123 14.87 -13.29 12.11
CA PRO A 123 15.81 -12.27 11.66
C PRO A 123 17.22 -12.57 12.17
N ASP A 124 18.21 -12.28 11.34
CA ASP A 124 19.64 -12.50 11.62
C ASP A 124 20.25 -11.45 12.56
N GLY A 125 19.43 -10.56 13.12
CA GLY A 125 19.87 -9.44 13.95
C GLY A 125 20.29 -8.18 13.18
N SER A 126 20.40 -8.24 11.85
CA SER A 126 20.75 -7.06 11.04
C SER A 126 19.60 -6.04 10.93
N THR A 127 18.38 -6.45 11.25
CA THR A 127 17.18 -5.61 11.24
C THR A 127 16.54 -5.57 12.62
N VAL A 128 16.37 -4.36 13.15
CA VAL A 128 15.69 -4.11 14.42
C VAL A 128 14.30 -3.58 14.12
N VAL A 129 13.27 -4.12 14.77
CA VAL A 129 11.89 -3.64 14.66
C VAL A 129 11.47 -2.97 15.96
N SER A 130 11.09 -1.70 15.89
CA SER A 130 10.63 -0.89 17.03
C SER A 130 9.14 -0.57 16.90
N THR A 131 8.45 -0.27 18.00
CA THR A 131 7.05 0.17 18.00
C THR A 131 6.87 1.67 17.75
N SER A 132 7.97 2.43 17.69
CA SER A 132 7.99 3.85 17.36
C SER A 132 9.14 4.17 16.40
N PRO A 133 8.95 5.13 15.47
CA PRO A 133 10.00 5.48 14.52
C PRO A 133 11.11 6.27 15.21
N SER A 134 12.36 5.85 15.04
CA SER A 134 13.53 6.61 15.50
C SER A 134 13.89 7.73 14.51
N PRO A 135 14.57 8.82 14.94
CA PRO A 135 15.03 9.85 14.01
C PRO A 135 15.79 9.29 12.81
N ALA A 136 16.65 8.29 13.04
CA ALA A 136 17.39 7.58 11.98
C ALA A 136 16.46 6.89 10.97
N TRP A 137 15.36 6.27 11.42
CA TRP A 137 14.38 5.67 10.51
C TRP A 137 13.72 6.73 9.63
N LEU A 138 13.41 7.89 10.20
CA LEU A 138 12.63 8.95 9.56
C LEU A 138 13.44 9.72 8.53
N GLU A 139 14.62 10.16 8.93
CA GLU A 139 15.56 10.85 8.05
C GLU A 139 16.08 9.89 6.98
N GLY A 140 16.42 8.66 7.37
CA GLY A 140 16.93 7.64 6.48
C GLY A 140 15.91 7.18 5.44
N PHE A 141 14.65 6.92 5.82
CA PHE A 141 13.58 6.62 4.87
C PHE A 141 13.37 7.79 3.90
N ALA A 142 13.30 9.02 4.43
CA ALA A 142 13.10 10.21 3.62
C ALA A 142 14.23 10.37 2.58
N ALA A 143 15.48 10.11 2.97
CA ALA A 143 16.62 10.14 2.07
C ALA A 143 16.57 9.00 1.03
N ALA A 144 16.39 7.75 1.48
CA ALA A 144 16.41 6.57 0.61
C ALA A 144 15.28 6.53 -0.42
N ASN A 145 14.13 7.11 -0.09
CA ASN A 145 12.93 7.16 -0.92
C ASN A 145 12.72 8.51 -1.64
N GLY A 146 13.64 9.48 -1.46
CA GLY A 146 13.57 10.79 -2.12
C GLY A 146 12.37 11.64 -1.69
N VAL A 147 11.98 11.58 -0.41
CA VAL A 147 10.86 12.37 0.11
C VAL A 147 11.24 13.84 0.17
N ALA A 148 10.54 14.66 -0.63
CA ALA A 148 10.75 16.10 -0.68
C ALA A 148 10.59 16.75 0.71
N PRO A 149 11.37 17.80 1.05
CA PRO A 149 11.33 18.40 2.38
C PRO A 149 9.93 18.82 2.86
N HIS A 150 9.13 19.44 1.97
CA HIS A 150 7.76 19.88 2.29
C HIS A 150 6.78 18.71 2.55
N HIS A 151 7.11 17.50 2.10
CA HIS A 151 6.32 16.30 2.34
C HIS A 151 6.70 15.53 3.61
N ARG A 152 7.83 15.84 4.25
CA ARG A 152 8.29 15.12 5.45
C ARG A 152 7.32 15.26 6.62
N ASN A 153 6.77 16.45 6.83
CA ASN A 153 5.79 16.69 7.89
C ASN A 153 4.47 15.95 7.62
N LEU A 154 4.05 15.86 6.36
CA LEU A 154 2.86 15.10 5.97
C LEU A 154 3.08 13.59 6.07
N HIS A 155 4.30 13.11 5.78
CA HIS A 155 4.68 11.72 6.02
C HIS A 155 4.60 11.38 7.50
N ARG A 156 5.27 12.18 8.35
CA ARG A 156 5.20 12.09 9.81
C ARG A 156 3.77 12.04 10.31
N SER A 157 2.92 12.98 9.89
CA SER A 157 1.56 13.07 10.42
C SER A 157 0.69 11.86 10.04
N ILE A 158 0.94 11.23 8.88
CA ILE A 158 0.29 9.95 8.54
C ILE A 158 0.76 8.84 9.46
N LEU A 159 2.06 8.75 9.77
CA LEU A 159 2.59 7.75 10.71
C LEU A 159 2.01 7.93 12.11
N ASP A 160 1.94 9.17 12.59
CA ASP A 160 1.40 9.51 13.91
C ASP A 160 -0.11 9.20 14.00
N ALA A 161 -0.82 9.19 12.87
CA ALA A 161 -2.24 8.85 12.79
C ALA A 161 -2.52 7.34 12.71
N ILE A 162 -1.50 6.48 12.61
CA ILE A 162 -1.70 5.02 12.59
C ILE A 162 -2.21 4.58 13.97
N ALA A 163 -3.48 4.18 14.02
CA ALA A 163 -4.16 3.76 15.24
C ALA A 163 -3.89 2.29 15.64
N HIS A 164 -3.26 1.51 14.76
CA HIS A 164 -3.06 0.07 14.93
C HIS A 164 -1.62 -0.23 15.37
N PRO A 165 -1.36 -1.41 15.99
CA PRO A 165 -0.01 -1.81 16.32
C PRO A 165 0.91 -1.76 15.10
N VAL A 166 2.08 -1.17 15.28
CA VAL A 166 2.99 -0.80 14.21
C VAL A 166 4.41 -1.23 14.52
N GLY A 167 5.13 -1.71 13.51
CA GLY A 167 6.52 -2.11 13.57
C GLY A 167 7.36 -1.31 12.56
N TYR A 168 8.34 -0.58 13.05
CA TYR A 168 9.29 0.20 12.26
C TYR A 168 10.61 -0.58 12.16
N ALA A 169 10.88 -1.16 11.00
CA ALA A 169 12.11 -1.89 10.72
C ALA A 169 13.24 -0.95 10.30
N LEU A 170 14.39 -1.09 10.96
CA LEU A 170 15.64 -0.41 10.66
C LEU A 170 16.73 -1.46 10.41
N GLN A 171 17.23 -1.51 9.18
CA GLN A 171 18.24 -2.47 8.73
C GLN A 171 19.62 -1.81 8.69
N HIS A 172 20.61 -2.47 9.28
CA HIS A 172 21.96 -1.94 9.45
C HIS A 172 22.99 -2.61 8.53
N ASP A 173 24.01 -1.87 8.09
CA ASP A 173 25.19 -2.45 7.46
C ASP A 173 26.14 -3.11 8.49
N THR A 174 27.24 -3.67 8.01
CA THR A 174 28.25 -4.32 8.86
C THR A 174 29.02 -3.33 9.75
N GLN A 175 28.89 -2.02 9.48
CA GLN A 175 29.47 -0.94 10.27
C GLN A 175 28.46 -0.35 11.27
N GLY A 176 27.21 -0.82 11.26
CA GLY A 176 26.13 -0.35 12.14
C GLY A 176 25.36 0.87 11.61
N HIS A 177 25.56 1.30 10.37
CA HIS A 177 24.78 2.39 9.79
C HIS A 177 23.40 1.91 9.33
N ALA A 178 22.37 2.73 9.57
CA ALA A 178 21.03 2.47 9.07
C ALA A 178 20.95 2.70 7.55
N VAL A 179 20.62 1.64 6.79
CA VAL A 179 20.61 1.68 5.33
C VAL A 179 19.35 1.08 4.69
N GLY A 180 18.47 0.50 5.51
CA GLY A 180 17.17 0.00 5.05
C GLY A 180 16.06 0.32 6.05
N PHE A 181 14.87 0.55 5.51
CA PHE A 181 13.71 1.09 6.23
C PHE A 181 12.47 0.34 5.80
N GLY A 182 11.57 0.08 6.75
CA GLY A 182 10.28 -0.53 6.46
C GLY A 182 9.29 -0.30 7.59
N LEU A 183 8.01 -0.45 7.25
CA LEU A 183 6.88 -0.31 8.15
C LEU A 183 5.97 -1.54 8.04
N ALA A 184 5.53 -2.06 9.17
CA ALA A 184 4.45 -3.03 9.25
C ALA A 184 3.32 -2.49 10.11
N VAL A 185 2.08 -2.76 9.74
CA VAL A 185 0.90 -2.47 10.55
C VAL A 185 0.06 -3.73 10.70
N LEU A 186 -0.28 -4.08 11.94
CA LEU A 186 -1.09 -5.25 12.27
C LEU A 186 -2.56 -4.88 12.41
N GLU A 187 -3.42 -5.53 11.63
CA GLU A 187 -4.87 -5.32 11.73
C GLU A 187 -5.65 -6.59 11.42
N ARG A 188 -6.60 -6.95 12.30
CA ARG A 188 -7.56 -8.05 12.09
C ARG A 188 -6.87 -9.33 11.58
N GLY A 189 -5.78 -9.72 12.26
CA GLY A 189 -5.00 -10.92 11.95
C GLY A 189 -4.15 -10.86 10.68
N ALA A 190 -3.95 -9.68 10.07
CA ALA A 190 -3.09 -9.51 8.90
C ALA A 190 -2.04 -8.42 9.14
N VAL A 191 -0.83 -8.61 8.61
CA VAL A 191 0.22 -7.59 8.64
C VAL A 191 0.39 -6.95 7.25
N GLY A 192 0.19 -5.63 7.17
CA GLY A 192 0.42 -4.84 5.96
C GLY A 192 1.82 -4.26 5.94
N LEU A 193 2.55 -4.40 4.83
CA LEU A 193 3.91 -3.86 4.68
C LEU A 193 3.91 -2.56 3.84
N TYR A 194 4.60 -1.54 4.33
CA TYR A 194 4.66 -0.19 3.78
C TYR A 194 6.06 0.39 3.89
N ASP A 195 6.30 1.51 3.18
CA ASP A 195 7.52 2.31 3.29
C ASP A 195 8.82 1.50 3.25
N LEU A 196 8.83 0.46 2.42
CA LEU A 196 10.00 -0.39 2.19
C LEU A 196 10.99 0.34 1.27
N ALA A 197 12.13 0.73 1.82
CA ALA A 197 13.19 1.39 1.07
C ALA A 197 14.57 0.89 1.53
N VAL A 198 15.49 0.78 0.58
CA VAL A 198 16.92 0.55 0.84
C VAL A 198 17.68 1.68 0.17
N ALA A 199 18.64 2.25 0.89
CA ALA A 199 19.52 3.30 0.39
C ALA A 199 20.15 2.87 -0.95
N PRO A 200 20.20 3.75 -1.98
CA PRO A 200 20.58 3.37 -3.34
C PRO A 200 21.87 2.55 -3.45
N GLU A 201 22.90 2.96 -2.73
CA GLU A 201 24.24 2.36 -2.69
C GLU A 201 24.29 1.00 -1.96
N HIS A 202 23.21 0.64 -1.27
CA HIS A 202 23.06 -0.62 -0.54
C HIS A 202 22.09 -1.60 -1.22
N ARG A 203 21.55 -1.29 -2.40
CA ARG A 203 20.60 -2.16 -3.13
C ARG A 203 21.29 -3.41 -3.69
N GLY A 204 20.50 -4.45 -4.00
CA GLY A 204 21.01 -5.69 -4.58
C GLY A 204 21.77 -6.61 -3.61
N SER A 205 21.88 -6.24 -2.33
CA SER A 205 22.67 -6.96 -1.31
C SER A 205 21.83 -7.81 -0.34
N GLY A 206 20.58 -8.13 -0.70
CA GLY A 206 19.68 -8.93 0.15
C GLY A 206 18.97 -8.16 1.28
N ARG A 207 19.31 -6.90 1.52
CA ARG A 207 18.72 -6.07 2.61
C ARG A 207 17.20 -5.90 2.53
N GLY A 208 16.65 -5.81 1.32
CA GLY A 208 15.19 -5.77 1.13
C GLY A 208 14.52 -7.06 1.62
N ARG A 209 15.17 -8.22 1.44
CA ARG A 209 14.67 -9.49 1.99
C ARG A 209 14.73 -9.48 3.51
N ALA A 210 15.84 -9.01 4.10
CA ALA A 210 16.00 -8.93 5.56
C ALA A 210 14.90 -8.05 6.20
N LEU A 211 14.60 -6.89 5.60
CA LEU A 211 13.50 -6.01 6.03
C LEU A 211 12.15 -6.73 6.02
N VAL A 212 11.79 -7.34 4.89
CA VAL A 212 10.50 -8.03 4.75
C VAL A 212 10.42 -9.22 5.71
N GLN A 213 11.51 -9.98 5.89
CA GLN A 213 11.55 -11.10 6.84
C GLN A 213 11.33 -10.62 8.27
N ALA A 214 12.00 -9.55 8.70
CA ALA A 214 11.85 -8.99 10.04
C ALA A 214 10.44 -8.49 10.31
N LEU A 215 9.82 -7.81 9.35
CA LEU A 215 8.46 -7.30 9.48
C LEU A 215 7.40 -8.43 9.48
N LEU A 216 7.59 -9.47 8.66
CA LEU A 216 6.72 -10.65 8.67
C LEU A 216 6.87 -11.43 9.97
N HIS A 217 8.09 -11.57 10.48
CA HIS A 217 8.35 -12.22 11.76
C HIS A 217 7.67 -11.48 12.90
N TRP A 218 7.87 -10.16 12.99
CA TRP A 218 7.20 -9.28 13.95
C TRP A 218 5.67 -9.43 13.88
N GLY A 219 5.09 -9.42 12.68
CA GLY A 219 3.66 -9.60 12.49
C GLY A 219 3.18 -10.97 12.97
N ALA A 220 3.91 -12.05 12.64
CA ALA A 220 3.56 -13.41 13.04
C ALA A 220 3.64 -13.61 14.56
N GLU A 221 4.67 -13.06 15.22
CA GLU A 221 4.78 -13.06 16.69
C GLU A 221 3.63 -12.30 17.35
N ALA A 222 3.16 -11.22 16.71
CA ALA A 222 2.00 -10.46 17.16
C ALA A 222 0.65 -11.07 16.75
N GLY A 223 0.63 -12.28 16.18
CA GLY A 223 -0.60 -13.03 15.88
C GLY A 223 -1.17 -12.85 14.46
N ALA A 224 -0.42 -12.25 13.53
CA ALA A 224 -0.82 -12.22 12.14
C ALA A 224 -0.82 -13.62 11.50
N THR A 225 -1.90 -13.94 10.80
CA THR A 225 -2.10 -15.18 10.04
C THR A 225 -2.01 -14.97 8.53
N SER A 226 -1.84 -13.72 8.10
CA SER A 226 -1.61 -13.35 6.71
C SER A 226 -0.79 -12.07 6.62
N ALA A 227 -0.21 -11.83 5.45
CA ALA A 227 0.49 -10.60 5.13
C ALA A 227 0.05 -10.06 3.76
N TYR A 228 0.10 -8.75 3.59
CA TYR A 228 -0.18 -8.11 2.32
C TYR A 228 0.69 -6.86 2.11
N LEU A 229 0.83 -6.44 0.86
CA LEU A 229 1.52 -5.22 0.48
C LEU A 229 1.01 -4.68 -0.85
N GLN A 230 1.37 -3.43 -1.16
CA GLN A 230 1.07 -2.81 -2.45
C GLN A 230 2.36 -2.40 -3.15
N VAL A 231 2.46 -2.70 -4.43
CA VAL A 231 3.67 -2.45 -5.23
C VAL A 231 3.29 -1.99 -6.63
N ARG A 232 4.04 -1.03 -7.20
CA ARG A 232 3.83 -0.61 -8.59
C ARG A 232 4.11 -1.78 -9.54
N ALA A 233 3.28 -1.95 -10.57
CA ALA A 233 3.38 -3.07 -11.50
C ALA A 233 4.70 -3.08 -12.29
N GLN A 234 5.33 -1.90 -12.48
CA GLN A 234 6.62 -1.78 -13.15
C GLN A 234 7.83 -2.02 -12.23
N ASN A 235 7.63 -2.21 -10.92
CA ASN A 235 8.73 -2.43 -9.98
C ASN A 235 9.16 -3.91 -9.97
N THR A 236 9.69 -4.36 -11.11
CA THR A 236 10.14 -5.74 -11.33
C THR A 236 11.10 -6.26 -10.24
N PRO A 237 12.10 -5.49 -9.75
CA PRO A 237 12.97 -5.95 -8.67
C PRO A 237 12.20 -6.26 -7.37
N ALA A 238 11.27 -5.40 -6.96
CA ALA A 238 10.47 -5.63 -5.76
C ALA A 238 9.48 -6.80 -5.96
N LEU A 239 8.85 -6.91 -7.12
CA LEU A 239 7.95 -8.02 -7.44
C LEU A 239 8.67 -9.38 -7.31
N ARG A 240 9.83 -9.54 -7.93
CA ARG A 240 10.64 -10.77 -7.81
C ARG A 240 11.01 -11.09 -6.37
N LEU A 241 11.36 -10.07 -5.58
CA LEU A 241 11.62 -10.24 -4.16
C LEU A 241 10.37 -10.79 -3.44
N TYR A 242 9.22 -10.15 -3.59
CA TYR A 242 8.00 -10.55 -2.89
C TYR A 242 7.51 -11.94 -3.33
N GLU A 243 7.54 -12.25 -4.62
CA GLU A 243 7.20 -13.57 -5.16
C GLU A 243 8.10 -14.66 -4.57
N SER A 244 9.42 -14.43 -4.51
CA SER A 244 10.37 -15.35 -3.88
C SER A 244 10.17 -15.51 -2.36
N MET A 245 9.34 -14.66 -1.75
CA MET A 245 8.92 -14.73 -0.35
C MET A 245 7.49 -15.25 -0.19
N GLY A 246 6.93 -15.84 -1.24
CA GLY A 246 5.64 -16.52 -1.21
C GLY A 246 4.43 -15.60 -1.35
N PHE A 247 4.62 -14.31 -1.63
CA PHE A 247 3.52 -13.42 -1.99
C PHE A 247 2.98 -13.78 -3.37
N LYS A 248 1.65 -13.68 -3.51
CA LYS A 248 0.94 -13.84 -4.78
C LYS A 248 0.08 -12.62 -5.03
N THR A 249 -0.14 -12.29 -6.31
CA THR A 249 -1.05 -11.21 -6.68
C THR A 249 -2.46 -11.54 -6.23
N ALA A 250 -3.01 -10.68 -5.37
CA ALA A 250 -4.44 -10.67 -5.06
C ALA A 250 -5.16 -9.99 -6.22
N TYR A 251 -4.87 -8.72 -6.50
CA TYR A 251 -5.52 -7.96 -7.56
C TYR A 251 -4.66 -6.77 -8.00
N GLY A 252 -4.99 -6.20 -9.15
CA GLY A 252 -4.44 -4.93 -9.63
C GLY A 252 -5.38 -3.76 -9.37
N TYR A 253 -4.81 -2.55 -9.28
CA TYR A 253 -5.55 -1.30 -9.32
C TYR A 253 -4.73 -0.26 -10.09
N HIS A 254 -5.38 0.78 -10.59
CA HIS A 254 -4.72 1.93 -11.22
C HIS A 254 -5.30 3.24 -10.70
N TYR A 255 -4.72 4.35 -11.13
CA TYR A 255 -5.23 5.68 -10.83
C TYR A 255 -5.75 6.38 -12.09
N ARG A 256 -6.76 7.23 -11.88
CA ARG A 256 -7.26 8.22 -12.85
C ARG A 256 -7.05 9.61 -12.24
N VAL A 257 -6.42 10.51 -12.99
CA VAL A 257 -6.18 11.91 -12.59
C VAL A 257 -6.77 12.84 -13.65
N PRO A 258 -7.31 14.02 -13.30
CA PRO A 258 -7.70 15.01 -14.30
C PRO A 258 -6.55 15.28 -15.28
N GLY A 259 -6.88 15.35 -16.57
CA GLY A 259 -5.93 15.64 -17.65
C GLY A 259 -5.46 17.09 -17.71
#